data_AF-A0A7J9VFG3-F1
#
_entry.id   AF-A0A7J9VFG3-F1
#
_cell.length_a   1.000
_cell.length_b   1.000
_cell.length_c   1.000
_cell.angle_alpha   90.00
_cell.angle_beta   90.00
_cell.angle_gamma   90.00
#
_symmetry.space_group_name_H-M   'P 1'
#
loop_
_entity.id
_entity.type
_entity.pdbx_description
1 polymer ?
#
loop_
_entity_poly.entity_id
_entity_poly.type
_entity_poly.pdbx_seq_one_letter_code
_entity_poly.pdbx_strand_id
1 'polypeptide(L)' 'AAIEHNLSNGLIESTNTKIRLITRMAFGFKSAEALIALALLSLGGHRPALPGRK' A
#
# COMPACT_ATOMS: atom_id res chain seq x y z
N ALA A 1 23.54 0.31 1.74
CA ALA A 1 22.99 1.58 1.20
C ALA A 1 22.57 2.60 2.27
N ALA A 2 21.50 2.40 3.05
CA ALA A 2 21.04 3.42 4.02
C ALA A 2 22.02 3.65 5.18
N ILE A 3 22.48 2.57 5.82
CA ILE A 3 23.49 2.64 6.90
C ILE A 3 24.88 2.94 6.32
N GLU A 4 25.21 2.34 5.17
CA GLU A 4 26.54 2.50 4.54
C GLU A 4 26.73 3.85 3.83
N HIS A 5 25.66 4.54 3.42
CA HIS A 5 25.71 5.78 2.64
C HIS A 5 24.84 6.91 3.23
N ASN A 6 24.40 6.77 4.49
CA ASN A 6 23.57 7.75 5.20
C ASN A 6 22.30 8.18 4.43
N LEU A 7 21.72 7.27 3.65
CA LEU A 7 20.49 7.54 2.89
C LEU A 7 19.25 7.28 3.75
N SER A 8 18.21 8.11 3.58
CA SER A 8 16.96 7.97 4.32
C SER A 8 16.18 6.72 3.90
N ASN A 9 15.77 5.92 4.88
CA ASN A 9 14.82 4.82 4.71
C ASN A 9 13.36 5.24 4.92
N GLY A 10 13.09 6.52 5.23
CA GLY A 10 11.79 6.97 5.71
C GLY A 10 10.63 6.68 4.74
N LEU A 11 10.87 6.74 3.43
CA LEU A 11 9.84 6.42 2.42
C LEU A 11 9.45 4.94 2.48
N ILE A 12 10.44 4.05 2.55
CA ILE A 12 10.23 2.60 2.62
C ILE A 12 9.60 2.22 3.97
N GLU A 13 10.07 2.80 5.06
CA GLU A 13 9.54 2.55 6.41
C GLU A 13 8.09 3.02 6.56
N SER A 14 7.77 4.21 6.03
CA SER A 14 6.40 4.71 5.96
C SER A 14 5.50 3.77 5.16
N THR A 15 5.98 3.31 4.00
CA THR A 15 5.25 2.36 3.15
C THR A 15 5.01 1.03 3.87
N ASN A 16 6.04 0.45 4.49
CA ASN A 16 5.94 -0.80 5.26
C ASN A 16 4.99 -0.68 6.45
N THR A 17 4.96 0.47 7.10
CA THR A 17 4.03 0.75 8.20
C THR A 17 2.59 0.80 7.70
N LYS A 18 2.34 1.47 6.56
CA LYS A 18 1.00 1.53 5.96
C LYS A 18 0.53 0.16 5.46
N ILE A 19 1.42 -0.65 4.86
CA ILE A 19 1.09 -2.02 4.45
C ILE A 19 0.66 -2.85 5.67
N ARG A 20 1.38 -2.79 6.79
CA ARG A 20 0.99 -3.50 8.03
C ARG A 20 -0.40 -3.10 8.54
N LEU A 21 -0.74 -1.81 8.47
CA LEU A 21 -2.06 -1.32 8.83
C LEU A 21 -3.14 -1.88 7.88
N ILE A 22 -2.91 -1.78 6.58
CA ILE A 22 -3.84 -2.27 5.54
C ILE A 22 -4.08 -3.78 5.71
N THR A 23 -3.03 -4.57 5.95
CA THR A 23 -3.16 -6.01 6.21
C THR A 23 -4.02 -6.31 7.43
N ARG A 24 -3.89 -5.52 8.51
CA ARG A 24 -4.73 -5.69 9.71
C ARG A 24 -6.19 -5.35 9.43
N MET A 25 -6.45 -4.27 8.71
CA MET A 25 -7.81 -3.88 8.30
C MET A 25 -8.47 -4.91 7.38
N ALA A 26 -7.67 -5.61 6.56
CA ALA A 26 -8.15 -6.65 5.65
C ALA A 26 -8.45 -8.00 6.32
N PHE A 27 -8.35 -8.10 7.66
CA PHE A 27 -8.76 -9.30 8.37
C PHE A 27 -10.25 -9.60 8.06
N GLY A 28 -10.53 -10.84 7.64
CA GLY A 28 -11.87 -11.27 7.22
C GLY A 28 -12.19 -11.03 5.74
N PHE A 29 -11.24 -10.51 4.95
CA PHE A 29 -11.40 -10.50 3.48
C PHE A 29 -11.48 -11.93 2.95
N LYS A 30 -12.36 -12.13 1.95
CA LYS A 30 -12.60 -13.43 1.33
C LYS A 30 -11.40 -13.93 0.52
N SER A 31 -10.52 -13.03 0.04
CA SER A 31 -9.37 -13.39 -0.78
C SER A 31 -8.23 -12.36 -0.68
N ALA A 32 -7.04 -12.77 -1.11
CA ALA A 32 -5.84 -11.92 -1.09
C ALA A 32 -5.91 -10.78 -2.13
N GLU A 33 -6.63 -10.97 -3.23
CA GLU A 33 -6.81 -9.97 -4.29
C GLU A 33 -7.48 -8.70 -3.74
N ALA A 34 -8.43 -8.85 -2.81
CA ALA A 34 -9.08 -7.71 -2.17
C ALA A 34 -8.10 -6.87 -1.33
N LEU A 35 -7.16 -7.52 -0.63
CA LEU A 35 -6.09 -6.84 0.10
C LEU A 35 -5.13 -6.13 -0.85
N ILE A 36 -4.72 -6.82 -1.93
CA ILE A 36 -3.83 -6.25 -2.95
C ILE A 36 -4.49 -5.02 -3.62
N ALA A 37 -5.77 -5.11 -3.97
CA ALA A 37 -6.52 -3.99 -4.55
C ALA A 37 -6.57 -2.78 -3.59
N LEU A 38 -6.81 -3.01 -2.30
CA LEU A 38 -6.80 -1.95 -1.29
C LEU A 38 -5.43 -1.29 -1.15
N ALA A 39 -4.35 -2.08 -1.18
CA ALA A 39 -2.98 -1.57 -1.16
C ALA A 39 -2.67 -0.74 -2.42
N LEU A 40 -3.06 -1.20 -3.61
CA LEU A 40 -2.85 -0.48 -4.87
C LEU A 40 -3.61 0.85 -4.92
N LEU A 41 -4.84 0.88 -4.40
CA LEU A 41 -5.65 2.09 -4.34
C LEU A 41 -5.10 3.12 -3.32
N SER A 42 -4.54 2.64 -2.20
CA SER A 42 -4.07 3.49 -1.11
C SER A 42 -2.61 3.95 -1.28
N LEU A 43 -1.76 3.13 -1.90
CA LEU A 43 -0.30 3.34 -1.97
C LEU A 43 0.26 3.29 -3.39
N GLY A 44 -0.36 2.50 -4.27
CA GLY A 44 0.18 2.22 -5.62
C GLY A 44 -0.12 3.30 -6.66
N GLY A 45 -0.85 4.36 -6.31
CA GLY A 45 -1.28 5.40 -7.26
C GLY A 45 -2.20 4.86 -8.36
N HIS A 46 -2.80 3.68 -8.15
CA HIS A 46 -3.71 3.07 -9.12
C HIS A 46 -4.92 3.96 -9.34
N ARG A 47 -5.21 4.27 -10.61
CA ARG A 47 -6.36 5.09 -11.02
C ARG A 47 -7.39 4.20 -11.71
N PRO A 48 -8.24 3.50 -10.94
CA PRO A 48 -9.29 2.68 -11.56
C PRO A 48 -10.27 3.58 -12.30
N ALA A 49 -10.83 3.09 -13.41
CA ALA A 49 -11.95 3.75 -14.07
C ALA A 49 -13.14 3.76 -13.11
N LEU A 50 -13.51 4.94 -12.62
CA LEU A 50 -14.60 5.09 -11.67
C LEU A 50 -15.93 5.19 -12.44
N PRO A 51 -16.95 4.39 -12.06
CA PRO A 51 -18.27 4.54 -12.65
C PRO A 51 -18.76 5.99 -12.54
N GLY A 52 -19.21 6.57 -13.65
CA GLY A 52 -19.76 7.93 -13.69
C GLY A 52 -18.74 9.08 -13.76
N ARG A 53 -17.44 8.80 -13.82
CA ARG A 53 -16.42 9.80 -14.19
C ARG A 53 -15.91 9.49 -15.59
N LYS A 54 -16.28 10.31 -16.57
CA LYS A 54 -15.67 10.33 -17.91
C LYS A 54 -14.42 11.18 -17.89
#